data_AF-A0A1I3TJC8-F1
#
_entry.id   AF-A0A1I3TJC8-F1
#
_cell.length_a   1.000
_cell.length_b   1.000
_cell.length_c   1.000
_cell.angle_alpha   90.00
_cell.angle_beta   90.00
_cell.angle_gamma   90.00
#
_symmetry.space_group_name_H-M   'P 1'
#
loop_
_entity.id
_entity.type
_entity.pdbx_description
1 polymer ?
#
loop_
_entity_poly.entity_id
_entity_poly.type
_entity_poly.pdbx_seq_one_letter_code
_entity_poly.pdbx_strand_id
1 'polypeptide(L)' 'MPAEFGSGSAIHAYFQEWVRRGIFQKLCRQALHEYDDLRGIDWTWQSLDGAMTKAPLGGEKNGRESH' A
#
# COMPACT_ATOMS: atom_id res chain seq x y z
N MET A 1 14.22 -11.38 -3.84
CA MET A 1 14.42 -9.97 -3.42
C MET A 1 15.89 -9.65 -3.62
N PRO A 2 16.24 -8.48 -4.20
CA PRO A 2 17.63 -8.06 -4.28
C PRO A 2 18.28 -8.05 -2.89
N ALA A 3 19.52 -8.50 -2.78
CA ALA A 3 20.21 -8.70 -1.49
C ALA A 3 20.38 -7.37 -0.70
N GLU A 4 20.37 -6.24 -1.40
CA GLU A 4 20.50 -4.89 -0.85
C GLU A 4 19.34 -4.47 0.08
N PHE A 5 18.17 -5.10 -0.02
CA PHE A 5 16.97 -4.73 0.76
C PHE A 5 16.70 -5.66 1.96
N GLY A 6 17.57 -6.65 2.20
CA GLY A 6 17.38 -7.65 3.25
C GLY A 6 16.44 -8.79 2.88
N SER A 7 16.08 -9.64 3.85
CA SER A 7 15.18 -10.77 3.62
C SER A 7 13.75 -10.29 3.34
N GLY A 8 13.00 -11.08 2.55
CA GLY A 8 11.58 -10.79 2.31
C GLY A 8 10.74 -10.71 3.60
N SER A 9 11.11 -11.49 4.63
CA SER A 9 10.46 -11.46 5.94
C SER A 9 10.73 -10.15 6.70
N ALA A 10 11.95 -9.61 6.63
CA ALA A 10 12.28 -8.34 7.25
C ALA A 10 11.52 -7.19 6.59
N ILE A 11 11.49 -7.14 5.26
CA ILE A 11 10.73 -6.13 4.50
C ILE A 11 9.24 -6.20 4.85
N HIS A 12 8.67 -7.40 4.90
CA HIS A 12 7.26 -7.58 5.27
C HIS A 12 6.98 -7.10 6.71
N ALA A 13 7.87 -7.38 7.66
CA ALA A 13 7.72 -6.92 9.04
C ALA A 13 7.70 -5.38 9.15
N TYR A 14 8.62 -4.70 8.46
CA TYR A 14 8.62 -3.23 8.41
C TYR A 14 7.37 -2.68 7.73
N PHE A 15 6.92 -3.30 6.64
CA PHE A 15 5.67 -2.90 5.99
C PHE A 15 4.48 -3.01 6.94
N GLN A 16 4.34 -4.12 7.66
CA GLN A 16 3.28 -4.31 8.66
C GLN A 16 3.39 -3.31 9.82
N GLU A 17 4.60 -2.95 10.23
CA GLU A 17 4.80 -1.89 11.21
C GLU A 17 4.31 -0.53 10.70
N TRP A 18 4.62 -0.17 9.46
CA TRP A 18 4.17 1.08 8.85
C TRP A 18 2.66 1.14 8.67
N VAL A 19 2.04 0.01 8.30
CA VAL A 19 0.58 -0.14 8.26
C VAL A 19 -0.01 0.09 9.65
N ARG A 20 0.52 -0.57 10.69
CA ARG A 20 0.06 -0.37 12.09
C ARG A 20 0.24 1.07 12.58
N ARG A 21 1.32 1.76 12.16
CA ARG A 21 1.58 3.18 12.47
C ARG A 21 0.71 4.15 11.65
N GLY A 22 -0.08 3.64 10.70
CA GLY A 22 -0.95 4.43 9.84
C GLY A 22 -0.19 5.35 8.87
N ILE A 23 1.05 5.03 8.51
CA ILE A 23 1.92 5.91 7.70
C ILE A 23 1.28 6.22 6.36
N PHE A 24 0.76 5.20 5.67
CA PHE A 24 0.11 5.38 4.36
C PHE A 24 -1.15 6.24 4.47
N GLN A 25 -1.95 6.07 5.51
CA GLN A 25 -3.14 6.90 5.72
C GLN A 25 -2.77 8.38 5.91
N LYS A 26 -1.72 8.66 6.69
CA LYS A 26 -1.21 10.03 6.91
C LYS A 26 -0.67 10.63 5.61
N LEU A 27 0.11 9.85 4.86
CA LEU A 27 0.65 10.26 3.56
C LEU A 27 -0.47 10.61 2.58
N CYS A 28 -1.46 9.72 2.43
CA CYS A 28 -2.60 9.94 1.54
C CYS A 28 -3.40 11.18 1.93
N ARG A 29 -3.67 11.40 3.23
CA ARG A 29 -4.37 12.59 3.71
C ARG A 29 -3.63 13.88 3.35
N GLN A 30 -2.31 13.90 3.55
CA GLN A 30 -1.50 15.08 3.26
C GLN A 30 -1.45 15.36 1.76
N ALA A 31 -1.26 14.31 0.94
CA ALA A 31 -1.25 14.45 -0.52
C ALA A 31 -2.60 14.94 -1.06
N LEU A 32 -3.72 14.43 -0.51
CA LEU A 32 -5.06 14.89 -0.88
C LEU A 32 -5.30 16.35 -0.49
N HIS A 33 -4.85 16.78 0.69
CA HIS A 33 -4.95 18.17 1.12
C HIS A 33 -4.17 19.10 0.18
N GLU A 34 -2.91 18.77 -0.09
CA GLU A 34 -2.07 19.58 -0.98
C GLU A 34 -2.64 19.63 -2.41
N TYR A 35 -3.18 18.52 -2.89
CA TYR A 35 -3.83 18.49 -4.20
C TYR A 35 -5.12 19.33 -4.23
N ASP A 36 -5.94 19.27 -3.19
CA ASP A 36 -7.15 20.08 -3.06
C ASP A 36 -6.81 21.58 -3.06
N ASP A 37 -5.80 21.98 -2.30
CA ASP A 37 -5.31 23.37 -2.27
C ASP A 37 -4.85 23.85 -3.65
N LEU A 38 -4.19 22.98 -4.43
CA LEU A 38 -3.61 23.35 -5.72
C LEU A 38 -4.58 23.29 -6.89
N ARG A 39 -5.54 22.36 -6.87
CA ARG A 39 -6.37 22.00 -8.04
C ARG A 39 -7.85 21.92 -7.74
N GLY A 40 -8.24 21.81 -6.48
CA GLY A 40 -9.60 21.50 -6.04
C GLY A 40 -9.98 20.05 -6.31
N ILE A 41 -10.67 19.44 -5.35
CA ILE A 41 -11.27 18.11 -5.44
C ILE A 41 -12.78 18.26 -5.29
N ASP A 42 -13.54 17.71 -6.25
CA ASP A 42 -14.98 17.50 -6.04
C ASP A 42 -15.20 16.30 -5.13
N TRP A 43 -15.20 16.57 -3.82
CA TRP A 43 -15.39 15.59 -2.76
C TRP A 43 -16.73 14.83 -2.86
N THR A 44 -17.72 15.39 -3.57
CA THR A 44 -19.04 14.79 -3.76
C THR A 44 -18.96 13.56 -4.68
N TRP A 45 -18.12 13.62 -5.72
CA TRP A 45 -17.92 12.53 -6.68
C TRP A 45 -16.92 11.47 -6.20
N GLN A 46 -15.94 11.84 -5.36
CA GLN A 46 -14.93 10.92 -4.81
C GLN A 46 -15.49 9.87 -3.85
N SER A 47 -16.61 10.14 -3.17
CA SER A 47 -17.20 9.21 -2.20
C SER A 47 -17.72 7.90 -2.86
N LEU A 48 -17.83 7.87 -4.19
CA LEU A 48 -18.26 6.72 -4.98
C LEU A 48 -17.10 5.88 -5.54
N ASP A 49 -15.94 6.48 -5.80
CA ASP A 49 -14.79 5.81 -6.44
C ASP A 49 -13.71 5.41 -5.43
N GLY A 50 -14.11 4.61 -4.43
CA GLY A 50 -13.15 3.85 -3.64
C GLY A 50 -12.56 2.72 -4.48
N ALA A 51 -11.59 3.02 -5.34
CA ALA A 51 -10.93 2.03 -6.19
C ALA A 51 -10.22 0.97 -5.33
N MET A 52 -10.94 -0.11 -5.00
CA MET A 52 -10.35 -1.35 -4.52
C MET A 52 -9.63 -2.00 -5.69
N THR A 53 -8.45 -1.51 -6.05
CA THR A 53 -7.59 -2.26 -6.96
C THR A 53 -7.27 -3.58 -6.25
N LYS A 54 -7.86 -4.66 -6.74
CA LYS A 54 -7.42 -6.01 -6.35
C LYS A 54 -5.94 -6.05 -6.67
N ALA A 55 -5.11 -6.33 -5.66
CA ALA A 55 -3.73 -6.72 -5.93
C ALA A 55 -3.81 -7.88 -6.94
N PRO A 56 -3.11 -7.82 -8.10
CA PRO A 56 -2.98 -9.00 -8.93
C PRO A 56 -2.39 -10.05 -8.00
N LEU A 57 -3.15 -11.13 -7.78
CA LEU A 57 -2.77 -12.19 -6.87
C LEU A 57 -1.33 -12.58 -7.19
N GLY A 58 -0.41 -12.27 -6.27
CA GLY A 58 1.01 -12.52 -6.44
C GLY A 58 1.19 -13.99 -6.81
N GLY A 59 1.81 -14.22 -7.96
CA GLY A 59 1.86 -15.50 -8.65
C GLY A 59 2.31 -16.68 -7.79
N GLU A 60 1.73 -17.83 -8.14
CA GLU A 60 2.24 -19.19 -8.02
C GLU A 60 2.65 -19.70 -6.63
N LYS A 61 1.83 -20.62 -6.13
CA LYS A 61 2.03 -21.43 -4.94
C LYS A 61 3.17 -22.43 -5.17
N ASN A 62 4.41 -22.02 -5.00
CA ASN A 62 5.53 -22.98 -4.89
C ASN A 62 5.75 -23.36 -3.42
N GLY A 63 4.80 -24.12 -2.88
CA GLY A 63 5.05 -24.93 -1.69
C GLY A 63 5.96 -26.08 -2.08
N ARG A 64 7.22 -26.06 -1.64
CA ARG A 64 8.08 -27.24 -1.68
C ARG A 64 7.55 -28.24 -0.66
N GLU A 65 7.08 -29.39 -1.11
CA GLU A 65 6.97 -30.57 -0.26
C GLU A 65 8.37 -30.89 0.28
N SER A 66 8.47 -30.99 1.60
CA SER A 66 9.60 -31.62 2.27
C SER A 66 9.06 -32.86 2.94
N HIS A 67 9.55 -34.00 2.43
CA HIS A 67 9.52 -35.39 2.91
C HIS A 67 8.44 -35.83 3.91
#